data_AF-A0A136KLL1-F1
#
_entry.id   AF-A0A136KLL1-F1
#
_cell.length_a   1.000
_cell.length_b   1.000
_cell.length_c   1.000
_cell.angle_alpha   90.00
_cell.angle_beta   90.00
_cell.angle_gamma   90.00
#
_symmetry.space_group_name_H-M   'P 1'
#
loop_
_entity.id
_entity.type
_entity.pdbx_description
1 polymer ?
#
loop_
_entity_poly.entity_id
_entity_poly.type
_entity_poly.pdbx_seq_one_letter_code
_entity_poly.pdbx_strand_id
1 'polypeptide(L)'
;MFFIRYLARIVPIHATTYILLSVAMLTSGKMFPFWLVIAGFVMTRGFEIVLQEIKTRNASTKRFNIVIAVLLGFAIANGLIVFTATQSTYAQLAEDVYYPQKGGCIFKKPTRPQDNIFAPFGWGGYLIWNLPQHRIFISGLMPHWGNILNEYTSIIALESPFKKAAAPIIYLRCLFKKIKQNSLN
;
A
#
# COMPACT_ATOMS: atom_id res chain seq x y z
N MET A 1 24.41 1.92 24.38
CA MET A 1 23.96 2.34 25.73
C MET A 1 23.16 3.66 25.73
N PHE A 2 23.44 4.61 24.83
CA PHE A 2 22.73 5.91 24.73
C PHE A 2 21.21 5.76 24.55
N PHE A 3 20.75 5.00 23.55
CA PHE A 3 19.33 4.81 23.24
C PHE A 3 18.49 4.25 24.40
N ILE A 4 19.00 3.24 25.11
CA ILE A 4 18.32 2.58 26.23
C ILE A 4 18.04 3.59 27.36
N ARG A 5 18.97 4.53 27.59
CA ARG A 5 18.83 5.58 28.61
C ARG A 5 17.68 6.55 28.32
N TYR A 6 17.41 6.86 27.05
CA TYR A 6 16.30 7.75 26.68
C TYR A 6 14.97 7.01 26.62
N LEU A 7 14.96 5.75 26.16
CA LEU A 7 13.77 4.89 26.22
C LEU A 7 13.28 4.67 27.65
N ALA A 8 14.19 4.52 28.61
CA ALA A 8 13.85 4.40 30.03
C ALA A 8 13.23 5.68 30.64
N ARG A 9 13.33 6.84 29.98
CA ARG A 9 12.73 8.11 30.42
C ARG A 9 11.36 8.39 29.81
N ILE A 10 10.92 7.55 28.87
CA ILE A 10 9.59 7.65 28.25
C ILE A 10 8.60 6.85 29.09
N VAL A 11 7.34 7.29 29.14
CA VAL A 11 6.28 6.56 29.86
C VAL A 11 6.24 5.11 29.37
N PRO A 12 6.27 4.09 30.27
CA PRO A 12 6.41 2.69 29.89
C PRO A 12 5.42 2.23 28.82
N ILE A 13 4.16 2.69 28.90
CA ILE A 13 3.12 2.36 27.92
C ILE A 13 3.48 2.75 26.48
N HIS A 14 4.11 3.92 26.28
CA HIS A 14 4.51 4.38 24.95
C HIS A 14 5.70 3.59 24.43
N ALA A 15 6.66 3.27 25.30
CA ALA A 15 7.82 2.46 24.94
C ALA A 15 7.40 1.03 24.54
N THR A 16 6.52 0.39 25.32
CA THR A 16 5.97 -0.93 25.00
C THR A 16 5.19 -0.90 23.70
N THR A 17 4.29 0.08 23.51
CA THR A 17 3.52 0.22 22.27
C THR A 17 4.43 0.43 21.05
N TYR A 18 5.47 1.26 21.19
CA TYR A 18 6.47 1.47 20.14
C TYR A 18 7.20 0.18 19.77
N ILE A 19 7.65 -0.60 20.75
CA ILE A 19 8.34 -1.88 20.50
C ILE A 19 7.41 -2.88 19.81
N LEU A 20 6.18 -3.05 20.32
CA LEU A 20 5.19 -3.96 19.75
C LEU A 20 4.87 -3.59 18.30
N LEU A 21 4.61 -2.31 18.02
CA LEU A 21 4.33 -1.85 16.66
C LEU A 21 5.55 -1.94 15.74
N SER A 22 6.77 -1.81 16.28
CA SER A 22 8.01 -1.99 15.50
C SER A 22 8.14 -3.44 15.04
N VAL A 23 7.90 -4.40 15.94
CA VAL A 23 7.88 -5.82 15.58
C VAL A 23 6.74 -6.11 14.59
N ALA A 24 5.54 -5.58 14.84
CA ALA A 24 4.39 -5.76 13.95
C ALA A 24 4.67 -5.23 12.54
N MET A 25 5.33 -4.07 12.42
CA MET A 25 5.77 -3.50 11.14
C MET A 25 6.72 -4.43 10.37
N LEU A 26 7.69 -5.07 11.06
CA LEU A 26 8.60 -6.02 10.43
C LEU A 26 7.88 -7.27 9.90
N THR A 27 6.78 -7.66 10.55
CA THR A 27 5.95 -8.80 10.10
C THR A 27 4.96 -8.43 9.00
N SER A 28 4.50 -7.17 8.95
CA SER A 28 3.51 -6.72 7.98
C SER A 28 3.67 -5.24 7.65
N GLY A 29 3.94 -4.93 6.38
CA GLY A 29 3.99 -3.55 5.90
C GLY A 29 2.69 -2.75 6.12
N LYS A 30 1.55 -3.44 6.30
CA LYS A 30 0.25 -2.80 6.63
C LYS A 30 0.27 -2.13 8.01
N MET A 31 1.19 -2.51 8.89
CA MET A 31 1.32 -1.93 10.24
C MET A 31 2.17 -0.65 10.26
N PHE A 32 2.81 -0.31 9.14
CA PHE A 32 3.67 0.88 9.03
C PHE A 32 2.96 2.19 9.44
N PRO A 33 1.71 2.48 9.03
CA PRO A 33 1.06 3.74 9.43
C PRO A 33 0.87 3.87 10.94
N PHE A 34 0.51 2.79 11.62
CA PHE A 34 0.35 2.78 13.08
C PHE A 34 1.69 2.98 13.79
N TRP A 35 2.73 2.31 13.31
CA TRP A 35 4.08 2.49 13.81
C TRP A 35 4.56 3.93 13.64
N LEU A 36 4.30 4.55 12.48
CA LEU A 36 4.74 5.91 12.17
C LEU A 36 4.18 6.94 13.17
N VAL A 37 2.91 6.80 13.56
CA VAL A 37 2.26 7.69 14.54
C VAL A 37 2.94 7.58 15.91
N ILE A 38 3.15 6.36 16.42
CA ILE A 38 3.80 6.19 17.73
C ILE A 38 5.27 6.58 17.69
N ALA A 39 5.96 6.31 16.57
CA ALA A 39 7.35 6.69 16.35
C ALA A 39 7.51 8.20 16.41
N GLY A 40 6.63 8.96 15.76
CA GLY A 40 6.61 10.42 15.82
C GLY A 40 6.49 10.93 17.26
N PHE A 41 5.55 10.38 18.04
CA PHE A 41 5.38 10.76 19.45
C PHE A 41 6.58 10.42 20.33
N VAL A 42 7.14 9.22 20.20
CA VAL A 42 8.35 8.82 20.94
C VAL A 42 9.55 9.68 20.55
N MET A 43 9.67 10.02 19.27
CA MET A 43 10.75 10.83 18.74
C MET A 43 10.71 12.26 19.27
N THR A 44 9.54 12.92 19.34
CA THR A 44 9.44 14.28 19.90
C THR A 44 9.88 14.33 21.35
N ARG A 45 9.47 13.35 22.17
CA ARG A 45 9.93 13.23 23.57
C ARG A 45 11.43 12.98 23.68
N GLY A 46 11.97 12.10 22.83
CA GLY A 46 13.40 11.87 22.76
C GLY A 46 14.18 13.15 22.43
N PHE A 47 13.69 13.93 21.47
CA PHE A 47 14.27 15.21 21.10
C PHE A 47 14.22 16.24 22.23
N GLU A 48 13.11 16.36 22.96
CA GLU A 48 12.99 17.27 24.11
C GLU A 48 14.10 17.01 25.14
N ILE A 49 14.31 15.74 25.51
CA ILE A 49 15.33 15.35 26.50
C ILE A 49 16.73 15.66 25.98
N VAL A 50 17.03 15.31 24.72
CA VAL A 50 18.34 15.59 24.10
C VAL A 50 18.60 17.09 24.02
N LEU A 51 17.60 17.88 23.62
CA LEU A 51 17.71 19.35 23.55
C LEU A 51 17.96 19.97 24.92
N GLN A 52 17.29 19.49 25.97
CA GLN A 52 17.54 19.94 27.35
C GLN A 52 18.99 19.68 27.77
N GLU A 53 19.51 18.48 27.50
CA GLU A 53 20.90 18.15 27.85
C GLU A 53 21.92 19.01 27.08
N ILE A 54 21.66 19.31 25.80
CA ILE A 54 22.53 20.15 24.98
C ILE A 54 22.52 21.61 25.45
N LYS A 55 21.35 22.16 25.82
CA LYS A 55 21.22 23.53 26.31
C LYS A 55 22.05 23.79 27.57
N THR A 56 22.35 22.77 28.37
CA THR A 56 23.21 22.91 29.56
C THR A 56 24.70 23.10 29.22
N ARG A 57 25.13 22.90 27.96
CA ARG A 57 26.54 23.00 27.53
C ARG A 57 26.68 23.83 26.25
N ASN A 58 27.09 25.10 26.37
CA ASN A 58 27.19 26.06 25.25
C ASN A 58 28.02 25.59 24.03
N ALA A 59 29.12 24.86 24.23
CA ALA A 59 29.93 24.33 23.12
C ALA A 59 29.27 23.17 22.35
N SER A 60 28.26 22.50 22.93
CA SER A 60 27.54 21.38 22.30
C SER A 60 26.48 21.85 21.31
N THR A 61 25.91 23.05 21.47
CA THR A 61 24.81 23.54 20.63
C THR A 61 25.22 23.74 19.17
N LYS A 62 26.40 24.32 18.92
CA LYS A 62 26.90 24.53 17.53
C LYS A 62 27.12 23.19 16.81
N ARG A 63 27.76 22.22 17.49
CA ARG A 63 28.03 20.88 16.92
C ARG A 63 26.72 20.14 16.65
N PHE A 64 25.77 20.23 17.57
CA PHE A 64 24.46 19.61 17.40
C PHE A 64 23.68 20.18 16.21
N ASN A 65 23.66 21.51 16.04
CA ASN A 65 22.99 22.14 14.91
C ASN A 65 23.58 21.69 13.57
N ILE A 66 24.91 21.53 13.48
CA ILE A 66 25.56 20.99 12.27
C ILE A 66 25.11 19.55 12.01
N VAL A 67 25.11 18.69 13.03
CA VAL A 67 24.66 17.30 12.90
C VAL A 67 23.20 17.23 12.44
N ILE A 68 22.32 18.01 13.04
CA ILE A 68 20.90 18.07 12.64
C ILE A 68 20.75 18.60 11.22
N ALA A 69 21.49 19.63 10.82
CA ALA A 69 21.46 20.16 9.46
C ALA A 69 21.90 19.09 8.43
N VAL A 70 22.96 18.34 8.73
CA VAL A 70 23.43 17.23 7.88
C VAL A 70 22.39 16.12 7.78
N LEU A 71 21.80 15.71 8.91
CA LEU A 71 20.76 14.66 8.94
C LEU A 71 19.50 15.10 8.19
N LEU A 72 19.07 16.35 8.33
CA LEU A 72 17.94 16.90 7.59
C LEU A 72 18.24 16.98 6.09
N GLY A 73 19.43 17.44 5.71
CA GLY A 73 19.86 17.46 4.31
C GLY A 73 19.86 16.05 3.70
N PHE A 74 20.37 15.06 4.43
CA PHE A 74 20.33 13.66 4.03
C PHE A 74 18.90 13.12 3.91
N ALA A 75 18.03 13.42 4.87
CA ALA A 75 16.62 12.99 4.85
C ALA A 75 15.86 13.59 3.66
N ILE A 76 16.06 14.88 3.38
CA ILE A 76 15.46 15.56 2.22
C ILE A 76 15.97 14.93 0.91
N ALA A 77 17.28 14.71 0.79
CA ALA A 77 17.85 14.08 -0.40
C ALA A 77 17.27 12.68 -0.65
N ASN A 78 17.18 11.84 0.39
CA ASN A 78 16.55 10.52 0.28
C ASN A 78 15.06 10.63 -0.06
N GLY A 79 14.34 11.56 0.57
CA GLY A 79 12.93 11.80 0.28
C GLY A 79 12.70 12.16 -1.19
N LEU A 80 13.55 13.01 -1.76
CA LEU A 80 13.51 13.39 -3.17
C LEU A 80 13.81 12.20 -4.09
N ILE A 81 14.84 11.40 -3.78
CA ILE A 81 15.18 10.19 -4.56
C ILE A 81 14.01 9.19 -4.56
N VAL A 82 13.43 8.92 -3.40
CA VAL A 82 12.31 7.98 -3.28
C VAL A 82 11.09 8.54 -4.00
N PHE A 83 10.80 9.83 -3.85
CA PHE A 83 9.67 10.49 -4.52
C PHE A 83 9.80 10.38 -6.04
N THR A 84 10.95 10.72 -6.62
CA THR A 84 11.15 10.64 -8.08
C THR A 84 11.14 9.19 -8.58
N ALA A 85 11.72 8.25 -7.83
CA ALA A 85 11.73 6.84 -8.20
C ALA A 85 10.34 6.20 -8.17
N THR A 86 9.45 6.68 -7.30
CA THR A 86 8.12 6.08 -7.11
C THR A 86 7.01 6.81 -7.85
N GLN A 87 7.23 8.05 -8.30
CA GLN A 87 6.23 8.86 -9.00
C GLN A 87 5.66 8.15 -10.25
N SER A 88 6.52 7.53 -11.05
CA SER A 88 6.09 6.80 -12.26
C SER A 88 5.25 5.58 -11.90
N THR A 89 5.61 4.84 -10.85
CA THR A 89 4.85 3.70 -10.36
C THR A 89 3.48 4.13 -9.84
N TYR A 90 3.41 5.20 -9.06
CA TYR A 90 2.12 5.71 -8.57
C TYR A 90 1.25 6.27 -9.69
N ALA A 91 1.84 6.91 -10.71
CA ALA A 91 1.11 7.34 -11.89
C ALA A 91 0.49 6.16 -12.66
N GLN A 92 1.17 5.01 -12.73
CA GLN A 92 0.62 3.79 -13.33
C GLN A 92 -0.48 3.12 -12.49
N LEU A 93 -0.52 3.42 -11.19
CA LEU A 93 -1.55 2.95 -10.26
C LEU A 93 -2.73 3.93 -10.14
N ALA A 94 -2.65 5.09 -10.82
CA ALA A 94 -3.75 6.04 -10.86
C ALA A 94 -5.01 5.38 -11.43
N GLU A 95 -6.17 5.72 -10.88
CA GLU A 95 -7.41 5.00 -11.15
C GLU A 95 -7.79 5.01 -12.64
N ASP A 96 -7.53 6.10 -13.34
CA ASP A 96 -7.79 6.30 -14.75
C ASP A 96 -6.83 5.53 -15.68
N VAL A 97 -5.63 5.20 -15.18
CA VAL A 97 -4.60 4.44 -15.89
C VAL A 97 -4.73 2.95 -15.59
N TYR A 98 -4.82 2.61 -14.32
CA TYR A 98 -4.85 1.24 -13.81
C TYR A 98 -6.22 0.59 -14.03
N TYR A 99 -7.31 1.32 -13.77
CA TYR A 99 -8.67 0.84 -14.01
C TYR A 99 -9.25 1.46 -15.29
N PRO A 100 -9.90 0.66 -16.16
CA PRO A 100 -10.44 1.17 -17.41
C PRO A 100 -11.80 1.86 -17.19
N GLN A 101 -11.81 2.98 -16.45
CA GLN A 101 -12.99 3.76 -16.05
C GLN A 101 -13.92 4.14 -17.22
N LYS A 102 -13.34 4.54 -18.37
CA LYS A 102 -14.09 5.14 -19.49
C LYS A 102 -14.08 4.30 -20.78
N GLY A 103 -13.38 3.16 -20.74
CA GLY A 103 -13.06 2.39 -21.94
C GLY A 103 -13.23 0.87 -21.83
N GLY A 104 -13.44 0.34 -20.62
CA GLY A 104 -13.69 -1.09 -20.44
C GLY A 104 -15.05 -1.47 -21.03
N CYS A 105 -15.10 -2.56 -21.80
CA CYS A 105 -16.32 -3.06 -22.42
C CYS A 105 -17.45 -3.33 -21.40
N ILE A 106 -17.07 -3.60 -20.15
CA ILE A 106 -17.97 -3.85 -19.02
C ILE A 106 -18.87 -2.63 -18.72
N PHE A 107 -18.39 -1.41 -18.99
CA PHE A 107 -19.13 -0.17 -18.72
C PHE A 107 -19.94 0.35 -19.92
N LYS A 108 -19.75 -0.22 -21.12
CA LYS A 108 -20.42 0.23 -22.36
C LYS A 108 -21.55 -0.74 -22.76
N LYS A 109 -22.74 -0.21 -23.10
CA LYS A 109 -23.78 -1.00 -23.78
C LYS A 109 -23.39 -1.21 -25.26
N PRO A 110 -23.74 -2.34 -25.90
CA PRO A 110 -24.49 -3.51 -25.39
C PRO A 110 -23.63 -4.55 -24.66
N THR A 111 -22.30 -4.36 -24.60
CA THR A 111 -21.34 -5.30 -24.00
C THR A 111 -21.34 -5.29 -22.47
N ARG A 112 -22.34 -4.72 -21.81
CA ARG A 112 -22.44 -4.81 -20.37
C ARG A 112 -22.95 -6.22 -20.02
N PRO A 113 -22.22 -7.02 -19.25
CA PRO A 113 -22.74 -8.31 -18.80
C PRO A 113 -24.04 -8.08 -18.03
N GLN A 114 -25.08 -8.87 -18.33
CA GLN A 114 -26.37 -8.77 -17.65
C GLN A 114 -26.35 -9.44 -16.27
N ASP A 115 -25.38 -10.33 -16.04
CA ASP A 115 -25.28 -11.22 -14.87
C ASP A 115 -23.95 -11.08 -14.11
N ASN A 116 -23.57 -12.13 -13.39
CA ASN A 116 -22.38 -12.24 -12.57
C ASN A 116 -21.09 -11.99 -13.38
N ILE A 117 -20.16 -11.26 -12.78
CA ILE A 117 -18.89 -10.87 -13.39
C ILE A 117 -17.76 -11.71 -12.79
N PHE A 118 -17.04 -12.40 -13.66
CA PHE A 118 -15.74 -13.01 -13.33
C PHE A 118 -14.63 -12.07 -13.78
N ALA A 119 -13.81 -11.61 -12.83
CA ALA A 119 -12.78 -10.59 -13.05
C ALA A 119 -11.49 -10.95 -12.30
N PRO A 120 -10.35 -10.32 -12.66
CA PRO A 120 -9.11 -10.47 -11.92
C PRO A 120 -9.30 -10.18 -10.43
N PHE A 121 -8.71 -11.01 -9.57
CA PHE A 121 -8.85 -10.96 -8.11
C PHE A 121 -8.62 -9.56 -7.53
N GLY A 122 -7.59 -8.86 -8.01
CA GLY A 122 -7.26 -7.50 -7.57
C GLY A 122 -8.31 -6.44 -7.93
N TRP A 123 -9.21 -6.72 -8.86
CA TRP A 123 -10.20 -5.75 -9.37
C TRP A 123 -11.58 -5.90 -8.70
N GLY A 124 -11.82 -6.96 -7.93
CA GLY A 124 -13.14 -7.24 -7.40
C GLY A 124 -13.69 -6.12 -6.50
N GLY A 125 -12.85 -5.53 -5.65
CA GLY A 125 -13.28 -4.40 -4.79
C GLY A 125 -13.68 -3.17 -5.61
N TYR A 126 -12.87 -2.81 -6.61
CA TYR A 126 -13.15 -1.71 -7.52
C TYR A 126 -14.45 -1.92 -8.30
N LEU A 127 -14.67 -3.14 -8.83
CA LEU A 127 -15.87 -3.45 -9.59
C LEU A 127 -17.11 -3.53 -8.70
N ILE A 128 -17.02 -3.99 -7.44
CA ILE A 128 -18.14 -3.96 -6.48
C ILE A 128 -18.57 -2.50 -6.26
N TRP A 129 -17.60 -1.60 -6.11
CA TRP A 129 -17.88 -0.18 -5.90
C TRP A 129 -18.53 0.49 -7.12
N ASN A 130 -18.04 0.19 -8.33
CA ASN A 130 -18.52 0.83 -9.56
C ASN A 130 -19.73 0.14 -10.20
N LEU A 131 -19.97 -1.14 -9.92
CA LEU A 131 -21.06 -1.95 -10.48
C LEU A 131 -21.83 -2.68 -9.37
N PRO A 132 -22.41 -1.97 -8.39
CA PRO A 132 -23.02 -2.61 -7.21
C PRO A 132 -24.21 -3.51 -7.55
N GLN A 133 -24.84 -3.34 -8.71
CA GLN A 133 -25.94 -4.17 -9.18
C GLN A 133 -25.50 -5.54 -9.73
N HIS A 134 -24.20 -5.76 -9.93
CA HIS A 134 -23.66 -6.98 -10.54
C HIS A 134 -22.91 -7.78 -9.47
N ARG A 135 -23.16 -9.09 -9.41
CA ARG A 135 -22.43 -9.93 -8.44
C ARG A 135 -21.06 -10.26 -8.99
N ILE A 136 -20.05 -10.13 -8.16
CA ILE A 136 -18.65 -10.39 -8.53
C ILE A 136 -18.23 -11.70 -7.89
N PHE A 137 -17.59 -12.55 -8.68
CA PHE A 137 -17.21 -13.89 -8.22
C PHE A 137 -16.26 -13.86 -7.01
N ILE A 138 -15.22 -13.03 -7.05
CA ILE A 138 -14.24 -12.91 -5.96
C ILE A 138 -13.70 -11.48 -5.89
N SER A 139 -13.29 -11.05 -4.69
CA SER A 139 -12.65 -9.76 -4.44
C SER A 139 -11.40 -9.92 -3.59
N GLY A 140 -10.43 -9.01 -3.76
CA GLY A 140 -9.22 -8.90 -2.96
C GLY A 140 -9.45 -8.76 -1.44
N LEU A 141 -10.68 -8.44 -1.03
CA LEU A 141 -11.11 -8.37 0.37
C LEU A 141 -11.53 -9.74 0.95
N MET A 142 -11.65 -10.78 0.12
CA MET A 142 -12.19 -12.10 0.51
C MET A 142 -11.19 -13.27 0.39
N PRO A 143 -9.86 -13.11 0.59
CA PRO A 143 -8.91 -14.21 0.39
C PRO A 143 -9.11 -15.40 1.35
N HIS A 144 -9.74 -15.20 2.50
CA HIS A 144 -9.92 -16.20 3.55
C HIS A 144 -11.31 -16.87 3.55
N TRP A 145 -12.16 -16.58 2.56
CA TRP A 145 -13.50 -17.16 2.51
C TRP A 145 -13.46 -18.56 1.89
N GLY A 146 -13.33 -19.57 2.76
CA GLY A 146 -13.41 -20.99 2.39
C GLY A 146 -12.42 -21.36 1.29
N ASN A 147 -12.86 -22.21 0.35
CA ASN A 147 -12.07 -22.69 -0.78
C ASN A 147 -12.19 -21.81 -2.04
N ILE A 148 -12.81 -20.63 -1.95
CA ILE A 148 -13.14 -19.80 -3.13
C ILE A 148 -11.88 -19.34 -3.87
N LEU A 149 -10.78 -19.09 -3.15
CA LEU A 149 -9.50 -18.74 -3.79
C LEU A 149 -8.93 -19.90 -4.62
N ASN A 150 -9.05 -21.14 -4.12
CA ASN A 150 -8.63 -22.34 -4.84
C ASN A 150 -9.53 -22.61 -6.06
N GLU A 151 -10.83 -22.33 -5.94
CA GLU A 151 -11.74 -22.38 -7.09
C GLU A 151 -11.36 -21.33 -8.14
N TYR A 152 -11.09 -20.09 -7.73
CA TYR A 152 -10.63 -19.04 -8.62
C TYR A 152 -9.33 -19.40 -9.34
N THR A 153 -8.33 -19.95 -8.64
CA THR A 153 -7.06 -20.37 -9.26
C THR A 153 -7.26 -21.53 -10.22
N SER A 154 -8.11 -22.52 -9.89
CA SER A 154 -8.41 -23.64 -10.80
C SER A 154 -9.16 -23.21 -12.07
N ILE A 155 -10.02 -22.18 -11.98
CA ILE A 155 -10.70 -21.59 -13.15
C ILE A 155 -9.67 -20.90 -14.06
N ILE A 156 -8.72 -20.15 -13.48
CA ILE A 156 -7.67 -19.47 -14.26
C ILE A 156 -6.66 -20.45 -14.85
N ALA A 157 -6.30 -21.51 -14.12
CA ALA A 157 -5.43 -22.57 -14.59
C ALA A 157 -6.07 -23.44 -15.69
N LEU A 158 -7.35 -23.23 -16.01
CA LEU A 158 -8.16 -24.03 -16.95
C LEU A 158 -8.28 -25.51 -16.55
N GLU A 159 -8.00 -25.83 -15.29
CA GLU A 159 -8.09 -27.18 -14.70
C GLU A 159 -9.50 -27.47 -14.14
N SER A 160 -10.36 -26.46 -14.01
CA SER A 160 -11.71 -26.63 -13.45
C SER A 160 -12.75 -27.10 -14.50
N PRO A 161 -13.82 -27.80 -14.06
CA PRO A 161 -14.99 -28.12 -14.92
C PRO A 161 -15.72 -26.88 -15.45
N PHE A 162 -15.47 -25.69 -14.87
CA PHE A 162 -16.02 -24.42 -15.33
C PHE A 162 -15.29 -23.83 -16.55
N LYS A 163 -14.30 -24.53 -17.13
CA LYS A 163 -13.59 -24.15 -18.37
C LYS A 163 -14.53 -23.71 -19.51
N LYS A 164 -15.69 -24.36 -19.66
CA LYS A 164 -16.72 -23.99 -20.64
C LYS A 164 -17.50 -22.72 -20.27
N ALA A 165 -17.74 -22.47 -18.98
CA ALA A 165 -18.38 -21.25 -18.48
C ALA A 165 -17.42 -20.05 -18.45
N ALA A 166 -16.11 -20.31 -18.45
CA ALA A 166 -15.06 -19.31 -18.60
C ALA A 166 -14.77 -18.96 -20.07
N ALA A 167 -15.29 -19.68 -21.06
CA ALA A 167 -15.15 -19.34 -22.48
C ALA A 167 -15.59 -17.90 -22.88
N PRO A 168 -16.54 -17.22 -22.19
CA PRO A 168 -16.81 -15.79 -22.37
C PRO A 168 -15.74 -14.86 -21.75
N ILE A 169 -14.54 -15.36 -21.44
CA ILE A 169 -13.27 -14.60 -21.25
C ILE A 169 -12.98 -13.62 -22.42
N ILE A 170 -13.83 -13.58 -23.46
CA ILE A 170 -13.94 -12.49 -24.44
C ILE A 170 -13.97 -11.09 -23.76
N TYR A 171 -14.51 -10.96 -22.55
CA TYR A 171 -14.47 -9.68 -21.81
C TYR A 171 -13.07 -9.25 -21.35
N LEU A 172 -12.19 -10.21 -21.00
CA LEU A 172 -10.79 -9.94 -20.70
C LEU A 172 -9.98 -9.67 -21.98
N ARG A 173 -10.35 -10.27 -23.12
CA ARG A 173 -9.65 -10.06 -24.40
C ARG A 173 -9.72 -8.60 -24.88
N CYS A 174 -10.82 -7.90 -24.62
CA CYS A 174 -10.91 -6.47 -24.89
C CYS A 174 -10.17 -5.59 -23.86
N LEU A 175 -10.13 -5.99 -22.59
CA LEU A 175 -9.40 -5.28 -21.53
C LEU A 175 -7.88 -5.32 -21.75
N PHE A 176 -7.33 -6.50 -22.08
CA PHE A 176 -5.88 -6.65 -22.31
C PHE A 176 -5.39 -6.01 -23.62
N LYS A 177 -6.22 -5.97 -24.66
CA LYS A 177 -5.84 -5.35 -25.95
C LYS A 177 -5.54 -3.86 -25.81
N LYS A 178 -6.24 -3.16 -24.90
CA LYS A 178 -6.05 -1.73 -24.64
C LYS A 178 -4.85 -1.44 -23.71
N ILE A 179 -4.60 -2.28 -22.71
CA ILE A 179 -3.44 -2.13 -21.81
C ILE A 179 -2.13 -2.29 -22.58
N LYS A 180 -2.04 -3.29 -23.48
CA LYS A 180 -0.83 -3.51 -24.30
C LYS A 180 -0.56 -2.37 -25.28
N GLN A 181 -1.58 -1.64 -25.70
CA GLN A 181 -1.47 -0.53 -26.65
C GLN A 181 -1.04 0.79 -25.99
N ASN A 182 -1.31 0.94 -24.69
CA ASN A 182 -0.85 2.08 -23.89
C ASN A 182 0.52 1.86 -23.23
N SER A 183 1.05 0.64 -23.20
CA SER A 183 2.41 0.34 -22.67
C SER A 183 3.50 0.34 -23.74
N LEU A 184 3.16 0.62 -25.00
CA LEU A 184 4.06 0.63 -26.16
C LEU A 184 4.25 2.03 -26.78
N ASN A 185 3.63 3.06 -26.18
CA ASN A 185 3.82 4.47 -26.48
C ASN A 185 4.31 5.19 -25.22
#